data_AF-I6T7I1-F1
#
_entry.id   AF-I6T7I1-F1
#
_cell.length_a   1.000
_cell.length_b   1.000
_cell.length_c   1.000
_cell.angle_alpha   90.00
_cell.angle_beta   90.00
_cell.angle_gamma   90.00
#
_symmetry.space_group_name_H-M   'P 1'
#
loop_
_entity.id
_entity.type
_entity.pdbx_description
1 polymer ?
#
loop_
_entity_poly.entity_id
_entity_poly.type
_entity_poly.pdbx_seq_one_letter_code
_entity_poly.pdbx_strand_id
1 'polypeptide(L)' 'AVFDKDTPDRWQNIAKAVGGKSAEEVKRHYEILIEDLRHI' A
#
# COMPACT_ATOMS: atom_id res chain seq x y z
N ALA A 1 15.51 11.23 8.00
CA ALA A 1 15.68 10.18 6.99
C ALA A 1 14.30 9.90 6.41
N VAL A 2 14.14 10.27 5.15
CA VAL A 2 12.87 10.55 4.48
C VAL A 2 12.43 9.28 3.77
N PHE A 3 11.57 8.48 4.39
CA PHE A 3 10.78 7.51 3.64
C PHE A 3 9.68 8.31 2.96
N ASP A 4 10.05 8.92 1.84
CA ASP A 4 9.13 9.66 1.01
C ASP A 4 8.00 8.72 0.59
N LYS A 5 6.77 9.22 0.63
CA LYS A 5 5.56 8.41 0.41
C LYS A 5 5.49 7.85 -1.02
N ASP A 6 6.44 8.25 -1.87
CA ASP A 6 6.72 7.82 -3.25
C ASP A 6 7.93 6.90 -3.39
N THR A 7 8.41 6.24 -2.32
CA THR A 7 9.41 5.19 -2.50
C THR A 7 8.75 4.07 -3.33
N PRO A 8 9.27 3.72 -4.54
CA PRO A 8 8.68 2.68 -5.40
C PRO A 8 8.50 1.34 -4.66
N ASP A 9 9.31 1.14 -3.63
CA ASP A 9 9.42 -0.09 -2.88
C ASP A 9 8.43 -0.21 -1.71
N ARG A 10 7.62 0.82 -1.39
CA ARG A 10 6.69 0.76 -0.25
C ARG A 10 5.75 -0.44 -0.37
N TRP A 11 5.12 -0.59 -1.53
CA TRP A 11 4.17 -1.66 -1.78
C TRP A 11 4.85 -3.02 -1.89
N GLN A 12 6.06 -3.06 -2.44
CA GLN A 12 6.85 -4.29 -2.53
C GLN A 12 7.28 -4.79 -1.14
N ASN A 13 7.67 -3.90 -0.24
CA ASN A 13 8.02 -4.26 1.13
C ASN A 13 6.83 -4.79 1.92
N ILE A 14 5.65 -4.16 1.76
CA ILE A 14 4.43 -4.63 2.40
C ILE A 14 4.00 -5.99 1.83
N ALA A 15 4.01 -6.16 0.51
CA ALA A 15 3.71 -7.44 -0.16
C ALA A 15 4.60 -8.58 0.35
N LYS A 16 5.91 -8.33 0.48
CA LYS A 16 6.87 -9.29 1.07
C LYS A 16 6.53 -9.63 2.52
N ALA A 17 6.09 -8.65 3.31
CA ALA A 17 5.79 -8.85 4.72
C ALA A 17 4.46 -9.60 4.95
N VAL A 18 3.41 -9.28 4.19
CA VAL A 18 2.09 -9.94 4.34
C VAL A 18 2.05 -11.33 3.71
N GLY A 19 2.84 -11.55 2.65
CA GLY A 19 2.83 -12.80 1.88
C GLY A 19 1.49 -13.01 1.12
N GLY A 20 1.55 -13.71 -0.01
CA GLY A 20 0.35 -14.09 -0.75
C GLY A 20 -0.38 -12.96 -1.49
N LYS A 21 0.21 -11.76 -1.59
CA LYS A 21 -0.31 -10.62 -2.37
C LYS A 21 0.81 -9.92 -3.13
N SER A 22 0.53 -9.43 -4.34
CA SER A 22 1.45 -8.58 -5.10
C SER A 22 1.46 -7.14 -4.57
N ALA A 23 2.48 -6.37 -4.96
CA ALA A 23 2.58 -4.96 -4.60
C ALA A 23 1.37 -4.15 -5.14
N GLU A 24 0.89 -4.50 -6.33
CA GLU A 24 -0.26 -3.89 -6.98
C GLU A 24 -1.55 -4.18 -6.22
N GLU A 25 -1.75 -5.43 -5.76
CA GLU A 25 -2.89 -5.80 -4.92
C GLU A 25 -2.90 -5.02 -3.60
N VAL A 26 -1.74 -4.93 -2.94
CA VAL A 26 -1.61 -4.14 -1.70
C VAL A 26 -1.96 -2.68 -1.94
N LYS A 27 -1.46 -2.07 -3.03
CA LYS A 27 -1.76 -0.68 -3.38
C LYS A 27 -3.25 -0.46 -3.61
N ARG A 28 -3.91 -1.35 -4.37
CA ARG A 28 -5.36 -1.26 -4.64
C ARG A 28 -6.19 -1.36 -3.37
N HIS A 29 -5.85 -2.29 -2.49
CA HIS A 29 -6.53 -2.44 -1.20
C HIS A 29 -6.39 -1.19 -0.32
N TYR A 30 -5.21 -0.57 -0.34
CA TYR A 30 -4.98 0.68 0.38
C TYR A 30 -5.82 1.83 -0.19
N GLU A 31 -5.93 1.96 -1.51
CA GLU A 31 -6.75 3.00 -2.14
C GLU A 31 -8.23 2.88 -1.77
N ILE A 32 -8.77 1.65 -1.75
CA ILE A 32 -10.14 1.37 -1.28
C ILE A 32 -10.32 1.79 0.18
N LEU A 33 -9.37 1.44 1.06
CA LEU A 33 -9.45 1.83 2.47
C LEU A 33 -9.44 3.35 2.67
N ILE A 34 -8.66 4.07 1.85
CA ILE A 34 -8.64 5.54 1.88
C ILE A 34 -9.96 6.12 1.38
N GLU A 35 -10.56 5.52 0.36
CA GLU A 35 -11.88 5.90 -0.14
C GLU A 35 -12.96 5.69 0.94
N ASP A 36 -12.98 4.54 1.61
CA ASP A 36 -13.91 4.26 2.71
C ASP A 36 -13.78 5.29 3.84
N LEU A 37 -12.55 5.63 4.23
CA LEU A 37 -12.29 6.63 5.27
C LEU A 37 -12.72 8.06 4.88
N ARG A 38 -12.78 8.38 3.58
CA ARG A 38 -13.19 9.70 3.09
C ARG A 38 -14.71 9.88 3.05
N HIS A 39 -15.47 8.80 3.12
CA HIS A 39 -16.93 8.81 3.10
C HIS A 39 -17.55 8.76 4.53
N ILE A 40 -16.76 9.11 5.55
CA ILE A 40 -17.17 9.22 6.98
C ILE A 40 -17.46 10.67 7.36
#